data_AF-K2MSP9-F1
#
_entry.id   AF-K2MSP9-F1
#
_cell.length_a   1.000
_cell.length_b   1.000
_cell.length_c   1.000
_cell.angle_alpha   90.00
_cell.angle_beta   90.00
_cell.angle_gamma   90.00
#
_symmetry.space_group_name_H-M   'P 1'
#
loop_
_entity.id
_entity.type
_entity.pdbx_description
1 polymer ?
#
loop_
_entity_poly.entity_id
_entity_poly.type
_entity_poly.pdbx_seq_one_letter_code
_entity_poly.pdbx_strand_id
1 'polypeptide(L)'
;MHIFISVDIEGVAGVCEALQGQRGNPEYEVARRLMTEEANAAIRGAFAGGATAVTVADSHGQMRNMIAADLDPRARLVSGRLRPLSMIEGLRKEHAGVVLIGYHAAADNIGVLAHTISGLAFRRIEVNGVRAGEPTLFGGHAAELGVPLLAVSGDDRLGAEIAEQFPAARFVEVKRAIGAGSSESLSPQEARTAIEESVAKAVKAAKQAPVQSPCKPPLTVTVGFCRQNQADAAVLMPFVERTGALEVRFAAGSHAEAIGVLSGFSLMASALG
;
A
#
# COMPACT_ATOMS: atom_id res chain seq x y z
N MET A 1 1.60 -18.08 -14.67
CA MET A 1 1.85 -16.67 -14.33
C MET A 1 1.16 -16.39 -13.01
N HIS A 2 1.91 -16.13 -11.94
CA HIS A 2 1.34 -15.89 -10.61
C HIS A 2 1.39 -14.40 -10.29
N ILE A 3 0.25 -13.79 -9.99
CA ILE A 3 0.13 -12.38 -9.64
C ILE A 3 -0.10 -12.22 -8.14
N PHE A 4 0.59 -11.27 -7.54
CA PHE A 4 0.36 -10.85 -6.15
C PHE A 4 -0.46 -9.56 -6.14
N ILE A 5 -1.50 -9.49 -5.33
CA ILE A 5 -2.35 -8.31 -5.18
C ILE A 5 -2.33 -7.91 -3.71
N SER A 6 -1.87 -6.70 -3.40
CA SER A 6 -2.03 -6.10 -2.07
C SER A 6 -3.24 -5.17 -2.09
N VAL A 7 -4.10 -5.25 -1.07
CA VAL A 7 -5.36 -4.49 -1.03
C VAL A 7 -5.45 -3.70 0.27
N ASP A 8 -5.67 -2.41 0.13
CA ASP A 8 -5.87 -1.45 1.20
C ASP A 8 -7.26 -0.80 1.10
N ILE A 9 -7.73 -0.06 2.12
CA ILE A 9 -9.13 0.40 2.18
C ILE A 9 -9.31 1.90 1.89
N GLU A 10 -8.35 2.73 2.25
CA GLU A 10 -8.46 4.19 2.21
C GLU A 10 -8.68 4.70 0.79
N GLY A 11 -8.10 4.02 -0.21
CA GLY A 11 -8.17 4.36 -1.63
C GLY A 11 -9.37 3.77 -2.38
N VAL A 12 -10.16 2.91 -1.75
CA VAL A 12 -11.34 2.26 -2.38
C VAL A 12 -12.39 3.29 -2.78
N ALA A 13 -13.09 3.08 -3.90
CA ALA A 13 -14.19 3.93 -4.33
C ALA A 13 -15.31 3.94 -3.29
N GLY A 14 -15.79 5.13 -2.93
CA GLY A 14 -16.80 5.33 -1.88
C GLY A 14 -16.25 5.38 -0.44
N VAL A 15 -14.94 5.23 -0.24
CA VAL A 15 -14.27 5.45 1.05
C VAL A 15 -13.65 6.84 1.09
N CYS A 16 -13.97 7.64 2.11
CA CYS A 16 -13.37 8.94 2.34
C CYS A 16 -13.25 9.32 3.82
N GLU A 17 -13.65 8.46 4.75
CA GLU A 17 -13.61 8.72 6.18
C GLU A 17 -12.84 7.63 6.94
N ALA A 18 -12.08 8.02 7.96
CA ALA A 18 -11.30 7.09 8.78
C ALA A 18 -12.16 6.01 9.46
N LEU A 19 -13.41 6.31 9.82
CA LEU A 19 -14.34 5.34 10.42
C LEU A 19 -14.67 4.17 9.47
N GLN A 20 -14.68 4.41 8.16
CA GLN A 20 -14.85 3.36 7.14
C GLN A 20 -13.66 2.39 7.12
N GLY A 21 -12.48 2.81 7.57
CA GLY A 21 -11.33 1.92 7.79
C GLY A 21 -11.28 1.27 9.18
N GLN A 22 -12.13 1.68 10.13
CA GLN A 22 -12.00 1.26 11.52
C GLN A 22 -12.98 0.13 11.88
N ARG A 23 -12.47 -1.02 12.31
CA ARG A 23 -13.30 -2.17 12.72
C ARG A 23 -14.30 -1.81 13.83
N GLY A 24 -15.47 -2.44 13.78
CA GLY A 24 -16.46 -2.39 14.86
C GLY A 24 -17.57 -1.36 14.69
N ASN A 25 -17.76 -0.82 13.48
CA ASN A 25 -18.87 0.09 13.18
C ASN A 25 -19.55 -0.25 11.83
N PRO A 26 -20.78 0.25 11.58
CA PRO A 26 -21.52 -0.04 10.35
C PRO A 26 -20.86 0.48 9.07
N GLU A 27 -20.23 1.66 9.10
CA GLU A 27 -19.54 2.25 7.95
C GLU A 27 -18.38 1.37 7.48
N TYR A 28 -17.66 0.77 8.42
CA TYR A 28 -16.62 -0.21 8.13
C TYR A 28 -17.14 -1.48 7.48
N GLU A 29 -18.30 -1.99 7.91
CA GLU A 29 -18.89 -3.19 7.31
C GLU A 29 -19.34 -2.95 5.85
N VAL A 30 -19.72 -1.72 5.51
CA VAL A 30 -19.94 -1.31 4.11
C VAL A 30 -18.61 -1.22 3.37
N ALA A 31 -17.62 -0.50 3.92
CA ALA A 31 -16.35 -0.25 3.25
C ALA A 31 -15.54 -1.52 2.98
N ARG A 32 -15.49 -2.47 3.92
CA ARG A 32 -14.78 -3.74 3.71
C ARG A 32 -15.43 -4.62 2.62
N ARG A 33 -16.73 -4.48 2.37
CA ARG A 33 -17.42 -5.12 1.23
C ARG A 33 -16.99 -4.48 -0.08
N LEU A 34 -16.92 -3.15 -0.12
CA LEU A 34 -16.38 -2.42 -1.28
C LEU A 34 -14.93 -2.83 -1.57
N MET A 35 -14.08 -2.88 -0.54
CA MET A 35 -12.69 -3.36 -0.63
C MET A 35 -12.60 -4.79 -1.16
N THR A 36 -13.44 -5.71 -0.65
CA THR A 36 -13.47 -7.11 -1.11
C THR A 36 -13.89 -7.19 -2.58
N GLU A 37 -14.84 -6.37 -3.00
CA GLU A 37 -15.34 -6.35 -4.37
C GLU A 37 -14.37 -5.71 -5.38
N GLU A 38 -13.59 -4.71 -4.97
CA GLU A 38 -12.47 -4.19 -5.78
C GLU A 38 -11.32 -5.21 -5.88
N ALA A 39 -11.02 -5.93 -4.79
CA ALA A 39 -10.09 -7.05 -4.83
C ALA A 39 -10.56 -8.13 -5.83
N ASN A 40 -11.85 -8.51 -5.78
CA ASN A 40 -12.46 -9.44 -6.73
C ASN A 40 -12.36 -8.94 -8.18
N ALA A 41 -12.54 -7.65 -8.43
CA ALA A 41 -12.34 -7.06 -9.76
C ALA A 41 -10.88 -7.20 -10.24
N ALA A 42 -9.91 -6.91 -9.38
CA ALA A 42 -8.50 -7.09 -9.71
C ALA A 42 -8.14 -8.58 -9.94
N ILE A 43 -8.71 -9.50 -9.16
CA ILE A 43 -8.52 -10.95 -9.35
C ILE A 43 -9.07 -11.40 -10.70
N ARG A 44 -10.32 -11.02 -11.03
CA ARG A 44 -10.93 -11.34 -12.35
C ARG A 44 -10.10 -10.76 -13.48
N GLY A 45 -9.66 -9.51 -13.35
CA GLY A 45 -8.76 -8.85 -14.29
C GLY A 45 -7.46 -9.62 -14.48
N ALA A 46 -6.83 -10.05 -13.38
CA ALA A 46 -5.59 -10.84 -13.45
C ALA A 46 -5.78 -12.16 -14.22
N PHE A 47 -6.85 -12.91 -13.95
CA PHE A 47 -7.15 -14.13 -14.70
C PHE A 47 -7.46 -13.84 -16.17
N ALA A 48 -8.23 -12.78 -16.48
CA ALA A 48 -8.48 -12.35 -17.86
C ALA A 48 -7.20 -11.93 -18.60
N GLY A 49 -6.22 -11.39 -17.87
CA GLY A 49 -4.88 -11.08 -18.36
C GLY A 49 -3.96 -12.31 -18.54
N GLY A 50 -4.42 -13.51 -18.18
CA GLY A 50 -3.69 -14.77 -18.34
C GLY A 50 -2.95 -15.25 -17.07
N ALA A 51 -3.26 -14.70 -15.89
CA ALA A 51 -2.79 -15.27 -14.64
C ALA A 51 -3.31 -16.71 -14.48
N THR A 52 -2.48 -17.58 -13.91
CA THR A 52 -2.82 -18.97 -13.58
C THR A 52 -2.95 -19.18 -12.07
N ALA A 53 -2.51 -18.21 -11.28
CA ALA A 53 -2.61 -18.18 -9.83
C ALA A 53 -2.64 -16.72 -9.36
N VAL A 54 -3.39 -16.45 -8.30
CA VAL A 54 -3.46 -15.13 -7.67
C VAL A 54 -3.35 -15.30 -6.15
N THR A 55 -2.46 -14.53 -5.53
CA THR A 55 -2.42 -14.34 -4.08
C THR A 55 -2.88 -12.93 -3.78
N VAL A 56 -3.77 -12.78 -2.80
CA VAL A 56 -4.29 -11.49 -2.33
C VAL A 56 -3.87 -11.30 -0.89
N ALA A 57 -3.20 -10.20 -0.58
CA ALA A 57 -2.90 -9.78 0.77
C ALA A 57 -3.89 -8.69 1.19
N ASP A 58 -4.56 -8.94 2.31
CA ASP A 58 -5.27 -7.90 3.05
C ASP A 58 -4.23 -7.04 3.79
N SER A 59 -4.21 -5.75 3.50
CA SER A 59 -3.10 -4.88 3.87
C SER A 59 -3.50 -3.69 4.74
N HIS A 60 -4.79 -3.55 5.07
CA HIS A 60 -5.28 -2.46 5.89
C HIS A 60 -5.23 -2.76 7.40
N GLY A 61 -4.66 -1.87 8.21
CA GLY A 61 -4.76 -1.91 9.68
C GLY A 61 -4.39 -3.26 10.32
N GLN A 62 -5.38 -4.01 10.83
CA GLN A 62 -5.18 -5.33 11.43
C GLN A 62 -5.07 -6.47 10.40
N MET A 63 -5.19 -6.14 9.11
CA MET A 63 -5.06 -7.05 7.96
C MET A 63 -6.11 -8.18 7.98
N ARG A 64 -7.32 -7.90 8.52
CA ARG A 64 -8.42 -8.86 8.74
C ARG A 64 -9.77 -8.24 8.35
N ASN A 65 -9.79 -7.60 7.20
CA ASN A 65 -10.88 -6.84 6.61
C ASN A 65 -11.57 -7.58 5.46
N MET A 66 -10.81 -8.27 4.62
CA MET A 66 -11.30 -9.05 3.49
C MET A 66 -12.37 -10.05 3.96
N ILE A 67 -13.50 -10.11 3.27
CA ILE A 67 -14.56 -11.08 3.57
C ILE A 67 -14.23 -12.37 2.83
N ALA A 68 -13.58 -13.30 3.54
CA ALA A 68 -13.09 -14.54 2.94
C ALA A 68 -14.17 -15.39 2.23
N ALA A 69 -15.43 -15.31 2.70
CA ALA A 69 -16.56 -16.02 2.08
C ALA A 69 -16.99 -15.42 0.73
N ASP A 70 -16.69 -14.14 0.50
CA ASP A 70 -17.09 -13.39 -0.70
C ASP A 70 -15.91 -13.27 -1.69
N LEU A 71 -14.69 -13.68 -1.30
CA LEU A 71 -13.51 -13.61 -2.16
C LEU A 71 -13.59 -14.64 -3.30
N ASP A 72 -13.10 -14.27 -4.48
CA ASP A 72 -13.02 -15.16 -5.65
C ASP A 72 -12.33 -16.49 -5.26
N PRO A 73 -12.99 -17.65 -5.47
CA PRO A 73 -12.53 -18.94 -4.98
C PRO A 73 -11.23 -19.42 -5.63
N ARG A 74 -10.76 -18.77 -6.70
CA ARG A 74 -9.49 -19.08 -7.38
C ARG A 74 -8.29 -18.40 -6.72
N ALA A 75 -8.52 -17.44 -5.83
CA ALA A 75 -7.46 -16.70 -5.15
C ALA A 75 -7.05 -17.35 -3.81
N ARG A 76 -5.82 -17.08 -3.38
CA ARG A 76 -5.32 -17.40 -2.03
C ARG A 76 -5.24 -16.13 -1.20
N LEU A 77 -5.74 -16.16 0.03
CA LEU A 77 -5.75 -15.00 0.93
C LEU A 77 -4.59 -15.05 1.94
N VAL A 78 -3.87 -13.94 2.08
CA VAL A 78 -2.95 -13.66 3.19
C VAL A 78 -3.63 -12.65 4.12
N SER A 79 -3.91 -13.06 5.37
CA SER A 79 -4.63 -12.24 6.35
C SER A 79 -3.99 -12.33 7.74
N GLY A 80 -4.04 -11.22 8.48
CA GLY A 80 -3.52 -11.05 9.83
C GLY A 80 -2.29 -10.16 9.91
N ARG A 81 -2.21 -9.36 10.98
CA ARG A 81 -1.05 -8.49 11.32
C ARG A 81 0.07 -9.28 11.98
N LEU A 82 1.25 -8.64 12.10
CA LEU A 82 2.55 -9.17 12.51
C LEU A 82 3.23 -10.01 11.42
N ARG A 83 3.08 -9.53 10.17
CA ARG A 83 3.79 -10.03 9.00
C ARG A 83 5.12 -9.28 8.87
N PRO A 84 6.29 -9.95 8.78
CA PRO A 84 7.59 -9.29 8.62
C PRO A 84 7.64 -8.25 7.50
N LEU A 85 6.98 -8.53 6.38
CA LEU A 85 6.92 -7.62 5.22
C LEU A 85 5.62 -6.78 5.17
N SER A 86 4.87 -6.72 6.27
CA SER A 86 3.64 -5.92 6.38
C SER A 86 2.67 -6.16 5.21
N MET A 87 2.40 -5.16 4.37
CA MET A 87 1.43 -5.19 3.26
C MET A 87 1.86 -6.07 2.07
N ILE A 88 3.15 -6.42 1.96
CA ILE A 88 3.68 -7.18 0.83
C ILE A 88 4.08 -8.62 1.19
N GLU A 89 3.68 -9.07 2.38
CA GLU A 89 3.99 -10.43 2.84
C GLU A 89 3.39 -11.52 1.95
N GLY A 90 4.21 -12.52 1.63
CA GLY A 90 3.87 -13.58 0.69
C GLY A 90 4.30 -13.31 -0.75
N LEU A 91 4.75 -12.09 -1.08
CA LEU A 91 5.43 -11.82 -2.36
C LEU A 91 6.74 -12.60 -2.42
N ARG A 92 7.06 -13.12 -3.61
CA ARG A 92 8.24 -13.92 -3.90
C ARG A 92 8.74 -13.61 -5.30
N LYS A 93 10.03 -13.85 -5.57
CA LYS A 93 10.67 -13.62 -6.87
C LYS A 93 10.02 -14.40 -8.03
N GLU A 94 9.25 -15.45 -7.76
CA GLU A 94 8.55 -16.24 -8.78
C GLU A 94 7.23 -15.58 -9.26
N HIS A 95 6.76 -14.53 -8.58
CA HIS A 95 5.60 -13.78 -9.02
C HIS A 95 5.95 -12.99 -10.29
N ALA A 96 5.01 -12.93 -11.23
CA ALA A 96 5.19 -12.21 -12.48
C ALA A 96 4.92 -10.70 -12.36
N GLY A 97 4.34 -10.26 -11.24
CA GLY A 97 4.07 -8.86 -10.96
C GLY A 97 3.24 -8.67 -9.71
N VAL A 98 3.27 -7.43 -9.21
CA VAL A 98 2.44 -6.96 -8.09
C VAL A 98 1.41 -5.95 -8.58
N VAL A 99 0.22 -6.00 -7.99
CA VAL A 99 -0.86 -5.03 -8.15
C VAL A 99 -1.23 -4.48 -6.77
N LEU A 100 -1.44 -3.17 -6.67
CA LEU A 100 -1.81 -2.49 -5.42
C LEU A 100 -3.22 -1.88 -5.60
N ILE A 101 -4.19 -2.31 -4.80
CA ILE A 101 -5.59 -1.88 -4.94
C ILE A 101 -6.03 -1.11 -3.71
N GLY A 102 -6.73 0.00 -3.91
CA GLY A 102 -7.28 0.80 -2.83
C GLY A 102 -6.23 1.54 -2.01
N TYR A 103 -5.08 1.85 -2.60
CA TYR A 103 -3.99 2.58 -1.96
C TYR A 103 -4.26 4.09 -1.93
N HIS A 104 -3.51 4.81 -1.11
CA HIS A 104 -3.65 6.26 -0.92
C HIS A 104 -2.31 7.01 -1.02
N ALA A 105 -2.39 8.34 -1.14
CA ALA A 105 -1.22 9.21 -1.16
C ALA A 105 -0.40 9.14 0.14
N ALA A 106 0.88 9.47 0.04
CA ALA A 106 1.84 9.42 1.13
C ALA A 106 1.53 10.41 2.27
N ALA A 107 2.07 10.14 3.45
CA ALA A 107 2.02 11.09 4.56
C ALA A 107 2.66 12.44 4.20
N ASP A 108 2.09 13.52 4.76
CA ASP A 108 2.50 14.92 4.50
C ASP A 108 2.36 15.30 3.00
N ASN A 109 1.38 14.69 2.32
CA ASN A 109 0.88 15.09 1.00
C ASN A 109 -0.63 15.37 1.04
N ILE A 110 -1.17 15.97 -0.02
CA ILE A 110 -2.61 16.11 -0.25
C ILE A 110 -3.12 14.77 -0.78
N GLY A 111 -4.23 14.27 -0.24
CA GLY A 111 -4.92 13.08 -0.70
C GLY A 111 -5.98 12.64 0.30
N VAL A 112 -6.91 11.80 -0.11
CA VAL A 112 -7.92 11.22 0.78
C VAL A 112 -7.23 10.27 1.75
N LEU A 113 -7.39 10.52 3.06
CA LEU A 113 -6.81 9.72 4.14
C LEU A 113 -5.27 9.50 4.01
N ALA A 114 -4.58 10.47 3.43
CA ALA A 114 -3.15 10.39 3.14
C ALA A 114 -2.30 10.14 4.40
N HIS A 115 -1.56 9.04 4.39
CA HIS A 115 -0.59 8.67 5.41
C HIS A 115 0.41 7.64 4.85
N THR A 116 1.33 7.13 5.66
CA THR A 116 2.23 6.04 5.26
C THR A 116 2.36 5.07 6.43
N ILE A 117 1.95 3.81 6.29
CA ILE A 117 1.97 2.71 7.28
C ILE A 117 1.09 2.95 8.52
N SER A 118 1.17 4.12 9.13
CA SER A 118 0.50 4.44 10.39
C SER A 118 0.35 5.94 10.58
N GLY A 119 -0.85 6.47 10.33
CA GLY A 119 -1.18 7.88 10.56
C GLY A 119 -1.04 8.32 12.03
N LEU A 120 -1.06 7.38 12.97
CA LEU A 120 -0.75 7.65 14.39
C LEU A 120 0.73 7.99 14.61
N ALA A 121 1.61 7.39 13.83
CA ALA A 121 3.05 7.38 14.10
C ALA A 121 3.78 8.37 13.20
N PHE A 122 3.51 8.31 11.90
CA PHE A 122 4.36 8.95 10.91
C PHE A 122 3.67 10.16 10.32
N ARG A 123 4.28 11.32 10.55
CA ARG A 123 3.95 12.55 9.84
C ARG A 123 4.52 12.51 8.43
N ARG A 124 5.73 11.95 8.26
CA ARG A 124 6.42 11.85 6.96
C ARG A 124 7.46 10.74 6.99
N ILE A 125 7.66 10.07 5.86
CA ILE A 125 8.80 9.18 5.64
C ILE A 125 9.49 9.63 4.35
N GLU A 126 10.82 9.67 4.38
CA GLU A 126 11.66 9.84 3.20
C GLU A 126 12.62 8.67 3.07
N VAL A 127 12.84 8.20 1.85
CA VAL A 127 13.85 7.19 1.52
C VAL A 127 14.75 7.79 0.44
N ASN A 128 16.05 7.92 0.71
CA ASN A 128 17.02 8.54 -0.20
C ASN A 128 16.57 9.93 -0.74
N GLY A 129 15.88 10.72 0.09
CA GLY A 129 15.34 12.03 -0.27
C GLY A 129 14.01 12.01 -1.05
N VAL A 130 13.49 10.83 -1.39
CA VAL A 130 12.17 10.66 -2.02
C VAL A 130 11.11 10.57 -0.93
N ARG A 131 10.02 11.35 -1.04
CA ARG A 131 8.83 11.21 -0.18
C ARG A 131 8.24 9.80 -0.38
N ALA A 132 8.28 9.00 0.66
CA ALA A 132 7.88 7.60 0.59
C ALA A 132 6.42 7.44 1.04
N GLY A 133 5.59 7.05 0.08
CA GLY A 133 4.30 6.41 0.33
C GLY A 133 4.47 4.91 0.51
N GLU A 134 3.36 4.24 0.75
CA GLU A 134 3.34 2.78 0.82
C GLU A 134 3.73 2.13 -0.52
N PRO A 135 3.29 2.61 -1.70
CA PRO A 135 3.78 2.08 -2.96
C PRO A 135 5.29 2.20 -3.12
N THR A 136 5.90 3.27 -2.62
CA THR A 136 7.37 3.46 -2.64
C THR A 136 8.07 2.32 -1.91
N LEU A 137 7.61 1.97 -0.71
CA LEU A 137 8.22 0.95 0.14
C LEU A 137 7.97 -0.46 -0.40
N PHE A 138 6.72 -0.80 -0.70
CA PHE A 138 6.33 -2.15 -1.09
C PHE A 138 6.67 -2.45 -2.56
N GLY A 139 6.53 -1.47 -3.45
CA GLY A 139 7.02 -1.54 -4.83
C GLY A 139 8.55 -1.62 -4.89
N GLY A 140 9.24 -0.90 -4.01
CA GLY A 140 10.69 -1.03 -3.85
C GLY A 140 11.14 -2.43 -3.44
N HIS A 141 10.45 -3.06 -2.47
CA HIS A 141 10.71 -4.46 -2.12
C HIS A 141 10.38 -5.44 -3.27
N ALA A 142 9.29 -5.20 -4.00
CA ALA A 142 8.99 -6.00 -5.18
C ALA A 142 10.11 -5.93 -6.23
N ALA A 143 10.68 -4.73 -6.42
CA ALA A 143 11.80 -4.53 -7.32
C ALA A 143 13.09 -5.23 -6.87
N GLU A 144 13.35 -5.33 -5.57
CA GLU A 144 14.45 -6.13 -5.01
C GLU A 144 14.34 -7.61 -5.37
N LEU A 145 13.11 -8.11 -5.47
CA LEU A 145 12.82 -9.48 -5.89
C LEU A 145 12.80 -9.65 -7.42
N GLY A 146 13.01 -8.58 -8.19
CA GLY A 146 12.89 -8.58 -9.65
C GLY A 146 11.43 -8.64 -10.14
N VAL A 147 10.46 -8.29 -9.28
CA VAL A 147 9.03 -8.33 -9.59
C VAL A 147 8.53 -6.93 -9.93
N PRO A 148 7.93 -6.70 -11.12
CA PRO A 148 7.47 -5.38 -11.53
C PRO A 148 6.15 -4.99 -10.85
N LEU A 149 5.99 -3.70 -10.54
CA LEU A 149 4.70 -3.10 -10.18
C LEU A 149 3.88 -2.89 -11.46
N LEU A 150 2.77 -3.61 -11.58
CA LEU A 150 1.96 -3.66 -12.80
C LEU A 150 0.85 -2.62 -12.82
N ALA A 151 0.13 -2.49 -11.70
CA ALA A 151 -0.99 -1.57 -11.59
C ALA A 151 -1.21 -1.10 -10.15
N VAL A 152 -1.75 0.11 -10.01
CA VAL A 152 -2.13 0.73 -8.74
C VAL A 152 -3.52 1.37 -8.87
N SER A 153 -4.39 1.26 -7.87
CA SER A 153 -5.63 2.04 -7.79
C SER A 153 -5.71 2.90 -6.53
N GLY A 154 -6.35 4.06 -6.65
CA GLY A 154 -6.52 5.02 -5.55
C GLY A 154 -7.05 6.37 -6.05
N ASP A 155 -6.71 7.45 -5.36
CA ASP A 155 -7.10 8.82 -5.75
C ASP A 155 -6.13 9.48 -6.75
N ASP A 156 -6.54 10.59 -7.36
CA ASP A 156 -5.74 11.37 -8.31
C ASP A 156 -4.37 11.80 -7.75
N ARG A 157 -4.27 12.01 -6.43
CA ARG A 157 -3.04 12.42 -5.75
C ARG A 157 -2.03 11.30 -5.64
N LEU A 158 -2.47 10.09 -5.28
CA LEU A 158 -1.66 8.90 -5.45
C LEU A 158 -1.26 8.71 -6.92
N GLY A 159 -2.17 8.99 -7.86
CA GLY A 159 -1.89 8.90 -9.29
C GLY A 159 -0.68 9.74 -9.72
N ALA A 160 -0.55 10.96 -9.19
CA ALA A 160 0.61 11.80 -9.43
C ALA A 160 1.91 11.20 -8.85
N GLU A 161 1.87 10.64 -7.63
CA GLU A 161 3.02 9.97 -7.02
C GLU A 161 3.46 8.74 -7.83
N ILE A 162 2.51 7.92 -8.28
CA ILE A 162 2.79 6.73 -9.09
C ILE A 162 3.36 7.12 -10.45
N ALA A 163 2.84 8.17 -11.10
CA ALA A 163 3.38 8.65 -12.37
C ALA A 163 4.84 9.11 -12.26
N GLU A 164 5.22 9.70 -11.14
CA GLU A 164 6.61 10.11 -10.87
C GLU A 164 7.51 8.91 -10.52
N GLN A 165 7.06 8.04 -9.63
CA GLN A 165 7.91 7.02 -9.00
C GLN A 165 7.93 5.67 -9.74
N PHE A 166 6.82 5.32 -10.41
CA PHE A 166 6.63 4.05 -11.12
C PHE A 166 5.93 4.29 -12.47
N PRO A 167 6.53 5.04 -13.41
CA PRO A 167 5.86 5.48 -14.64
C PRO A 167 5.43 4.34 -15.58
N ALA A 168 5.94 3.12 -15.40
CA ALA A 168 5.49 1.96 -16.17
C ALA A 168 4.25 1.27 -15.58
N ALA A 169 3.93 1.52 -14.31
CA ALA A 169 2.74 0.97 -13.67
C ALA A 169 1.47 1.65 -14.20
N ARG A 170 0.43 0.87 -14.45
CA ARG A 170 -0.87 1.43 -14.82
C ARG A 170 -1.56 2.00 -13.58
N PHE A 171 -1.89 3.29 -13.59
CA PHE A 171 -2.72 3.87 -12.55
C PHE A 171 -4.22 3.80 -12.90
N VAL A 172 -5.05 3.48 -11.92
CA VAL A 172 -6.51 3.50 -12.00
C VAL A 172 -7.04 4.48 -10.97
N GLU A 173 -7.38 5.68 -11.42
CA GLU A 173 -8.06 6.66 -10.59
C GLU A 173 -9.50 6.21 -10.35
N VAL A 174 -9.86 5.97 -9.09
CA VAL A 174 -11.22 5.59 -8.70
C VAL A 174 -11.99 6.73 -8.02
N LYS A 175 -11.28 7.80 -7.66
CA LYS A 175 -11.84 9.01 -7.07
C LYS A 175 -10.87 10.18 -7.20
N ARG A 176 -11.40 11.39 -7.19
CA ARG A 176 -10.65 12.63 -7.10
C ARG A 176 -10.71 13.20 -5.68
N ALA A 177 -9.57 13.49 -5.10
CA ALA A 177 -9.45 14.11 -3.79
C ALA A 177 -9.92 15.57 -3.83
N ILE A 178 -10.88 15.89 -2.98
CA ILE A 178 -11.25 17.29 -2.67
C ILE A 178 -10.47 17.76 -1.43
N GLY A 179 -10.28 16.87 -0.46
CA GLY A 179 -9.47 17.08 0.73
C GLY A 179 -9.21 15.76 1.46
N ALA A 180 -8.68 15.86 2.69
CA ALA A 180 -8.29 14.67 3.46
C ALA A 180 -9.44 13.73 3.82
N GLY A 181 -10.67 14.25 3.90
CA GLY A 181 -11.88 13.49 4.24
C GLY A 181 -13.02 13.64 3.23
N SER A 182 -12.71 14.07 2.00
CA SER A 182 -13.73 14.34 0.98
C SER A 182 -13.21 14.07 -0.43
N SER A 183 -14.07 13.50 -1.26
CA SER A 183 -13.72 13.10 -2.62
C SER A 183 -14.93 13.12 -3.55
N GLU A 184 -14.67 13.30 -4.84
CA GLU A 184 -15.59 12.95 -5.91
C GLU A 184 -15.23 11.53 -6.40
N SER A 185 -16.03 10.54 -6.00
CA SER A 185 -15.75 9.13 -6.28
C SER A 185 -16.50 8.64 -7.51
N LEU A 186 -15.88 7.75 -8.29
CA LEU A 186 -16.63 6.90 -9.21
C LEU A 186 -17.65 6.07 -8.42
N SER A 187 -18.71 5.61 -9.09
CA SER A 187 -19.57 4.60 -8.50
C SER A 187 -18.76 3.31 -8.25
N PRO A 188 -19.07 2.52 -7.21
CA PRO A 188 -18.36 1.25 -6.97
C PRO A 188 -18.40 0.30 -8.17
N GLN A 189 -19.45 0.33 -8.99
CA GLN A 189 -19.54 -0.49 -10.19
C GLN A 189 -18.55 -0.04 -11.27
N GLU A 190 -18.45 1.27 -11.53
CA GLU A 190 -17.51 1.82 -12.51
C GLU A 190 -16.05 1.61 -12.08
N ALA A 191 -15.75 1.82 -10.79
CA ALA A 191 -14.42 1.56 -10.24
C ALA A 191 -13.98 0.09 -10.44
N ARG A 192 -14.89 -0.86 -10.15
CA ARG A 192 -14.63 -2.30 -10.37
C ARG A 192 -14.39 -2.62 -11.85
N THR A 193 -15.19 -2.09 -12.75
CA THR A 193 -14.97 -2.27 -14.20
C THR A 193 -13.61 -1.72 -14.63
N ALA A 194 -13.25 -0.51 -14.20
CA ALA A 194 -11.98 0.13 -14.53
C ALA A 194 -10.77 -0.65 -13.99
N ILE A 195 -10.85 -1.13 -12.75
CA ILE A 195 -9.83 -1.98 -12.13
C ILE A 195 -9.67 -3.29 -12.91
N GLU A 196 -10.77 -4.00 -13.18
CA GLU A 196 -10.75 -5.29 -13.88
C GLU A 196 -10.10 -5.17 -15.27
N GLU A 197 -10.49 -4.17 -16.05
CA GLU A 197 -9.92 -3.93 -17.38
C GLU A 197 -8.44 -3.53 -17.34
N SER A 198 -8.06 -2.63 -16.43
CA SER A 198 -6.69 -2.14 -16.32
C SER A 198 -5.74 -3.24 -15.86
N VAL A 199 -6.15 -4.02 -14.85
CA VAL A 199 -5.37 -5.17 -14.35
C VAL A 199 -5.24 -6.24 -15.43
N ALA A 200 -6.29 -6.54 -16.20
CA ALA A 200 -6.18 -7.47 -17.33
C ALA A 200 -5.13 -7.03 -18.36
N LYS A 201 -5.13 -5.74 -18.72
CA LYS A 201 -4.13 -5.15 -19.63
C LYS A 201 -2.72 -5.19 -19.04
N ALA A 202 -2.57 -4.89 -17.74
CA ALA A 202 -1.29 -4.90 -17.04
C ALA A 202 -0.70 -6.32 -16.98
N VAL A 203 -1.51 -7.30 -16.56
CA VAL A 203 -1.10 -8.69 -16.40
C VAL A 203 -0.77 -9.34 -17.73
N LYS A 204 -1.52 -9.03 -18.80
CA LYS A 204 -1.19 -9.51 -20.16
C LYS A 204 0.20 -9.06 -20.63
N ALA A 205 0.65 -7.88 -20.20
CA ALA A 205 1.95 -7.31 -20.53
C ALA A 205 3.04 -7.59 -19.47
N ALA A 206 2.74 -8.34 -18.41
CA ALA A 206 3.63 -8.49 -17.25
C ALA A 206 5.03 -9.01 -17.60
N LYS A 207 5.13 -9.91 -18.59
CA LYS A 207 6.42 -10.47 -19.05
C LYS A 207 7.37 -9.40 -19.62
N GLN A 208 6.85 -8.29 -20.11
CA GLN A 208 7.63 -7.19 -20.68
C GLN A 208 7.69 -5.97 -19.75
N ALA A 209 7.04 -6.02 -18.58
CA ALA A 209 6.98 -4.90 -17.67
C ALA A 209 8.37 -4.64 -17.04
N PRO A 210 8.88 -3.40 -17.06
CA PRO A 210 10.16 -3.09 -16.45
C PRO A 210 10.04 -3.14 -14.92
N VAL A 211 11.09 -3.63 -14.27
CA VAL A 211 11.23 -3.55 -12.82
C VAL A 211 11.76 -2.17 -12.46
N GLN A 212 10.99 -1.42 -11.68
CA GLN A 212 11.31 -0.05 -11.30
C GLN A 212 11.29 0.11 -9.78
N SER A 213 12.21 0.90 -9.26
CA SER A 213 12.16 1.40 -7.89
C SER A 213 12.71 2.81 -7.86
N PRO A 214 12.02 3.79 -7.23
CA PRO A 214 12.51 5.15 -7.10
C PRO A 214 13.75 5.22 -6.17
N CYS A 215 13.89 4.25 -5.27
CA CYS A 215 14.99 4.16 -4.30
C CYS A 215 15.75 2.85 -4.49
N LYS A 216 17.08 2.87 -4.38
CA LYS A 216 17.93 1.67 -4.42
C LYS A 216 18.81 1.60 -3.19
N PRO A 217 19.05 0.42 -2.62
CA PRO A 217 19.97 0.26 -1.51
C PRO A 217 21.41 0.73 -1.83
N PRO A 218 22.18 1.21 -0.83
CA PRO A 218 21.78 1.39 0.56
C PRO A 218 20.72 2.50 0.70
N LEU A 219 19.79 2.30 1.63
CA LEU A 219 18.69 3.22 1.90
C LEU A 219 19.03 4.07 3.12
N THR A 220 18.94 5.38 2.99
CA THR A 220 18.86 6.32 4.11
C THR A 220 17.40 6.67 4.33
N VAL A 221 16.84 6.26 5.47
CA VAL A 221 15.44 6.48 5.81
C VAL A 221 15.35 7.57 6.87
N THR A 222 14.66 8.66 6.55
CA THR A 222 14.35 9.74 7.49
C THR A 222 12.86 9.64 7.86
N VAL A 223 12.56 9.66 9.15
CA VAL A 223 11.19 9.50 9.67
C VAL A 223 10.84 10.70 10.54
N GLY A 224 9.81 11.43 10.15
CA GLY A 224 9.16 12.44 10.97
C GLY A 224 7.96 11.85 11.71
N PHE A 225 7.98 11.89 13.03
CA PHE A 225 6.91 11.40 13.90
C PHE A 225 5.84 12.45 14.19
N CYS A 226 4.64 11.99 14.55
CA CYS A 226 3.54 12.85 14.99
C CYS A 226 3.75 13.40 16.40
N ARG A 227 4.50 12.68 17.26
CA ARG A 227 4.75 13.07 18.67
C ARG A 227 6.21 12.83 19.08
N GLN A 228 6.72 13.66 19.98
CA GLN A 228 8.12 13.59 20.42
C GLN A 228 8.46 12.28 21.12
N ASN A 229 7.56 11.76 21.96
CA ASN A 229 7.75 10.49 22.65
C ASN A 229 7.92 9.29 21.69
N GLN A 230 7.37 9.35 20.47
CA GLN A 230 7.55 8.32 19.45
C GLN A 230 9.00 8.36 18.90
N ALA A 231 9.55 9.55 18.68
CA ALA A 231 10.95 9.73 18.31
C ALA A 231 11.90 9.34 19.45
N ASP A 232 11.53 9.62 20.71
CA ASP A 232 12.29 9.19 21.89
C ASP A 232 12.33 7.65 22.00
N ALA A 233 11.22 6.97 21.71
CA ALA A 233 11.18 5.50 21.70
C ALA A 233 11.94 4.90 20.50
N ALA A 234 11.89 5.55 19.34
CA ALA A 234 12.60 5.08 18.14
C ALA A 234 14.11 4.96 18.36
N VAL A 235 14.72 5.92 19.07
CA VAL A 235 16.16 5.92 19.37
C VAL A 235 16.59 4.95 20.47
N LEU A 236 15.64 4.20 21.05
CA LEU A 236 15.98 3.02 21.87
C LEU A 236 16.61 1.91 21.02
N MET A 237 16.40 1.93 19.70
CA MET A 237 17.13 1.08 18.76
C MET A 237 18.52 1.69 18.47
N PRO A 238 19.64 1.02 18.81
CA PRO A 238 20.98 1.63 18.79
C PRO A 238 21.49 2.14 17.45
N PHE A 239 20.90 1.69 16.34
CA PHE A 239 21.27 2.10 14.98
C PHE A 239 20.45 3.30 14.45
N VAL A 240 19.53 3.83 15.27
CA VAL A 240 18.65 4.95 14.92
C VAL A 240 19.22 6.23 15.52
N GLU A 241 19.43 7.23 14.67
CA GLU A 241 19.96 8.55 15.05
C GLU A 241 18.82 9.55 15.26
N ARG A 242 18.86 10.35 16.34
CA ARG A 242 17.97 11.52 16.52
C ARG A 242 18.49 12.69 15.69
N THR A 243 17.73 13.15 14.69
CA THR A 243 18.13 14.28 13.84
C THR A 243 17.34 15.56 14.12
N GLY A 244 16.24 15.47 14.86
CA GLY A 244 15.46 16.63 15.31
C GLY A 244 14.43 16.26 16.38
N ALA A 245 13.66 17.22 16.90
CA ALA A 245 12.71 16.98 18.00
C ALA A 245 11.65 15.91 17.68
N LEU A 246 11.25 15.78 16.41
CA LEU A 246 10.30 14.79 15.93
C LEU A 246 10.89 13.89 14.84
N GLU A 247 12.20 13.96 14.59
CA GLU A 247 12.82 13.34 13.42
C GLU A 247 13.94 12.39 13.83
N VAL A 248 13.94 11.21 13.21
CA VAL A 248 15.03 10.24 13.31
C VAL A 248 15.51 9.82 11.92
N ARG A 249 16.70 9.24 11.87
CA ARG A 249 17.29 8.66 10.66
C ARG A 249 17.89 7.30 10.96
N PHE A 250 17.80 6.38 10.00
CA PHE A 250 18.52 5.11 10.03
C PHE A 250 18.92 4.66 8.62
N ALA A 251 19.93 3.80 8.54
CA ALA A 251 20.32 3.14 7.30
C ALA A 251 19.69 1.74 7.21
N ALA A 252 19.34 1.31 5.99
CA ALA A 252 18.87 -0.04 5.71
C ALA A 252 19.53 -0.60 4.45
N GLY A 253 19.92 -1.87 4.47
CA GLY A 253 20.51 -2.58 3.33
C GLY A 253 19.47 -3.04 2.30
N SER A 254 18.18 -2.94 2.61
CA SER A 254 17.07 -3.30 1.72
C SER A 254 15.76 -2.62 2.15
N HIS A 255 14.78 -2.59 1.25
CA HIS A 255 13.40 -2.18 1.54
C HIS A 255 12.77 -3.16 2.54
N ALA A 256 13.08 -4.46 2.47
CA ALA A 256 12.64 -5.42 3.48
C ALA A 256 13.06 -5.02 4.90
N GLU A 257 14.33 -4.62 5.08
CA GLU A 257 14.84 -4.14 6.36
C GLU A 257 14.18 -2.81 6.76
N ALA A 258 14.05 -1.86 5.83
CA ALA A 258 13.36 -0.60 6.09
C ALA A 258 11.90 -0.80 6.54
N ILE A 259 11.15 -1.68 5.85
CA ILE A 259 9.78 -2.05 6.19
C ILE A 259 9.72 -2.66 7.60
N GLY A 260 10.66 -3.53 7.95
CA GLY A 260 10.75 -4.15 9.28
C GLY A 260 10.94 -3.11 10.38
N VAL A 261 11.89 -2.19 10.20
CA VAL A 261 12.16 -1.09 11.16
C VAL A 261 10.94 -0.17 11.30
N LEU A 262 10.34 0.26 10.18
CA LEU A 262 9.14 1.10 10.18
C LEU A 262 7.94 0.41 10.83
N SER A 263 7.76 -0.89 10.59
CA SER A 263 6.72 -1.68 11.26
C SER A 263 6.95 -1.74 12.78
N GLY A 264 8.22 -1.87 13.21
CA GLY A 264 8.60 -1.78 14.62
C GLY A 264 8.28 -0.42 15.24
N PHE A 265 8.61 0.68 14.54
CA PHE A 265 8.24 2.03 14.97
C PHE A 265 6.73 2.23 15.09
N SER A 266 5.94 1.71 14.14
CA SER A 266 4.46 1.77 14.20
C SER A 266 3.91 1.04 15.42
N LEU A 267 4.45 -0.15 15.75
CA LEU A 267 4.06 -0.90 16.94
C LEU A 267 4.42 -0.17 18.23
N MET A 268 5.63 0.39 18.31
CA MET A 268 6.04 1.20 19.47
C MET A 268 5.14 2.43 19.64
N ALA A 269 4.86 3.15 18.56
CA ALA A 269 3.95 4.30 18.60
C ALA A 269 2.53 3.92 19.05
N SER A 270 2.06 2.72 18.69
CA SER A 270 0.76 2.20 19.16
C SER A 270 0.76 1.91 20.66
N ALA A 271 1.89 1.46 21.22
CA ALA A 271 2.02 1.16 22.65
C ALA A 271 2.18 2.42 23.53
N LEU A 272 2.58 3.54 22.93
CA LEU A 272 2.68 4.87 23.57
C LEU A 272 1.37 5.67 23.50
N GLY A 273 0.37 5.13 22.80
CA GLY A 273 -0.93 5.75 22.52
C GLY A 273 -1.91 5.64 23.66
#